data_AF-A0A9X8DPB6-F1
#
_entry.id   AF-A0A9X8DPB6-F1
#
_cell.length_a   1.000
_cell.length_b   1.000
_cell.length_c   1.000
_cell.angle_alpha   90.00
_cell.angle_beta   90.00
_cell.angle_gamma   90.00
#
_symmetry.space_group_name_H-M   'P 1'
#
loop_
_entity.id
_entity.type
_entity.pdbx_description
1 polymer ?
#
loop_
_entity_poly.entity_id
_entity_poly.type
_entity_poly.pdbx_seq_one_letter_code
_entity_poly.pdbx_strand_id
1 'polypeptide(L)'
;HSVTPETAKYLDIVLYSREQVRLENAAMGKPIDSTDSPWRIVGIKAQVVDYELPMEPMAVLRNALGTDAGGSGVALDKDKYLKSVEYWSQHAHIKYH
;
A
#
# COMPACT_ATOMS: atom_id res chain seq x y z
N HIS A 1 11.70 -2.62 23.09
CA HIS A 1 11.73 -1.16 23.27
C HIS A 1 10.32 -0.62 23.15
N SER A 2 9.87 0.24 24.07
CA SER A 2 8.60 0.97 23.92
C SER A 2 8.86 2.27 23.18
N VAL A 3 7.99 2.62 22.24
CA VAL A 3 7.99 3.90 21.54
C VAL A 3 6.63 4.57 21.79
N THR A 4 6.64 5.87 22.01
CA THR A 4 5.41 6.67 22.10
C THR A 4 5.15 7.28 20.73
N PRO A 5 4.11 6.83 19.99
CA PRO A 5 3.77 7.42 18.71
C PRO A 5 3.25 8.84 18.88
N GLU A 6 3.61 9.70 17.92
CA GLU A 6 2.96 10.98 17.75
C GLU A 6 1.57 10.81 17.13
N THR A 7 0.66 11.74 17.44
CA THR A 7 -0.66 11.77 16.77
C THR A 7 -0.47 12.19 15.31
N ALA A 8 -1.00 11.38 14.40
CA ALA A 8 -0.96 11.68 12.97
C ALA A 8 -1.68 13.00 12.66
N LYS A 9 -1.10 13.77 11.74
CA LYS A 9 -1.66 15.04 11.26
C LYS A 9 -2.45 14.86 9.96
N TYR A 10 -2.11 13.81 9.21
CA TYR A 10 -2.70 13.51 7.90
C TYR A 10 -3.04 12.02 7.81
N LEU A 11 -3.99 11.73 6.93
CA LEU A 11 -4.30 10.38 6.46
C LEU A 11 -3.95 10.33 4.97
N ASP A 12 -2.96 9.53 4.61
CA ASP A 12 -2.69 9.19 3.22
C ASP A 12 -3.67 8.08 2.81
N ILE A 13 -4.60 8.44 1.92
CA ILE A 13 -5.69 7.60 1.45
C ILE A 13 -5.30 7.02 0.09
N VAL A 14 -4.99 5.72 0.08
CA VAL A 14 -4.62 5.02 -1.15
C VAL A 14 -5.88 4.55 -1.86
N LEU A 15 -6.08 5.03 -3.08
CA LEU A 15 -7.23 4.73 -3.92
C LEU A 15 -6.85 3.87 -5.11
N TYR A 16 -7.57 2.78 -5.33
CA TYR A 16 -7.53 2.03 -6.60
C TYR A 16 -8.78 2.30 -7.41
N SER A 17 -8.63 2.23 -8.74
CA SER A 17 -9.77 2.26 -9.64
C SER A 17 -10.63 1.02 -9.41
N ARG A 18 -11.93 1.15 -9.69
CA ARG A 18 -12.87 0.03 -9.67
C ARG A 18 -12.37 -1.15 -10.52
N GLU A 19 -11.85 -0.88 -11.71
CA GLU A 19 -11.31 -1.89 -12.62
C GLU A 19 -10.14 -2.66 -11.99
N GLN A 20 -9.18 -1.98 -11.35
CA GLN A 20 -8.06 -2.64 -10.67
C GLN A 20 -8.56 -3.53 -9.53
N VAL A 21 -9.49 -3.06 -8.71
CA VAL A 21 -10.08 -3.84 -7.61
C VAL A 21 -10.78 -5.09 -8.13
N ARG A 22 -11.49 -5.00 -9.26
CA ARG A 22 -12.15 -6.15 -9.89
C ARG A 22 -11.14 -7.18 -10.41
N LEU A 23 -10.04 -6.74 -11.02
CA LEU A 23 -8.97 -7.62 -11.48
C LEU A 23 -8.33 -8.37 -10.31
N GLU A 24 -7.96 -7.67 -9.23
CA GLU A 24 -7.38 -8.30 -8.05
C GLU A 24 -8.35 -9.23 -7.34
N ASN A 25 -9.62 -8.84 -7.19
CA ASN A 25 -10.61 -9.72 -6.58
C ASN A 25 -10.84 -10.99 -7.40
N ALA A 26 -10.93 -10.88 -8.73
CA ALA A 26 -11.08 -12.04 -9.59
C ALA A 26 -9.87 -13.00 -9.47
N ALA A 27 -8.64 -12.49 -9.51
CA ALA A 27 -7.42 -13.29 -9.36
C ALA A 27 -7.34 -13.98 -7.99
N MET A 28 -7.85 -13.33 -6.94
CA MET A 28 -7.86 -13.87 -5.57
C MET A 28 -9.10 -14.71 -5.24
N GLY A 29 -10.02 -14.94 -6.19
CA GLY A 29 -11.29 -15.64 -5.93
C GLY A 29 -12.21 -14.92 -4.94
N LYS A 30 -12.07 -13.59 -4.79
CA LYS A 30 -12.91 -12.74 -3.93
C LYS A 30 -14.14 -12.24 -4.69
N PRO A 31 -15.23 -11.89 -4.00
CA PRO A 31 -16.40 -11.30 -4.63
C PRO A 31 -16.05 -10.06 -5.46
N ILE A 32 -16.59 -10.00 -6.67
CA ILE A 32 -16.45 -8.82 -7.53
C ILE A 32 -17.28 -7.70 -6.93
N ASP A 33 -16.64 -6.56 -6.74
CA ASP A 33 -17.28 -5.38 -6.20
C ASP A 33 -18.35 -4.83 -7.16
N SER A 34 -19.59 -4.78 -6.67
CA SER A 34 -20.77 -4.34 -7.41
C SER A 34 -21.07 -2.84 -7.23
N THR A 35 -20.27 -2.11 -6.43
CA THR A 35 -20.47 -0.67 -6.28
C THR A 35 -20.25 0.10 -7.58
N ASP A 36 -20.94 1.23 -7.73
CA ASP A 36 -20.77 2.13 -8.88
C ASP A 36 -19.72 3.24 -8.64
N SER A 37 -19.09 3.29 -7.46
CA SER A 37 -18.00 4.22 -7.22
C SER A 37 -16.82 3.97 -8.17
N PRO A 38 -16.26 5.01 -8.83
CA PRO A 38 -15.10 4.85 -9.70
C PRO A 38 -13.82 4.51 -8.93
N TRP A 39 -13.76 4.81 -7.62
CA TRP A 39 -12.60 4.63 -6.77
C TRP A 39 -12.95 3.87 -5.49
N ARG A 40 -11.96 3.16 -4.94
CA ARG A 40 -12.04 2.41 -3.70
C ARG A 40 -10.84 2.70 -2.82
N ILE A 41 -11.09 2.95 -1.54
CA ILE A 41 -10.04 3.00 -0.51
C ILE A 41 -9.51 1.58 -0.31
N VAL A 42 -8.22 1.37 -0.59
CA VAL A 42 -7.52 0.10 -0.41
C VAL A 42 -6.50 0.14 0.73
N GLY A 43 -6.18 1.35 1.21
CA GLY A 43 -5.28 1.55 2.33
C GLY A 43 -5.45 2.94 2.93
N ILE A 44 -5.23 3.02 4.23
CA ILE A 44 -5.20 4.27 4.98
C ILE A 44 -3.92 4.25 5.81
N LYS A 45 -3.03 5.23 5.62
CA LYS A 45 -1.81 5.40 6.41
C LYS A 45 -1.91 6.67 7.23
N ALA A 46 -1.83 6.53 8.54
CA ALA A 46 -1.76 7.66 9.45
C ALA A 46 -0.30 8.16 9.51
N GLN A 47 -0.09 9.46 9.27
CA GLN A 47 1.25 10.04 9.16
C GLN A 47 1.31 11.50 9.62
N VAL A 48 2.51 11.97 9.92
CA VAL A 48 2.77 13.36 10.35
C VAL A 48 3.18 14.29 9.20
N VAL A 49 3.44 13.72 8.02
CA VAL A 49 3.81 14.43 6.78
C VAL A 49 2.65 14.44 5.78
N ASP A 50 2.63 15.41 4.87
CA ASP A 50 1.56 15.67 3.89
C ASP A 50 1.85 15.10 2.49
N TYR A 51 2.87 14.24 2.36
CA TYR A 51 3.26 13.59 1.11
C TYR A 51 3.30 12.07 1.26
N GLU A 52 3.25 11.34 0.13
CA GLU A 52 3.30 9.88 0.14
C GLU A 52 4.66 9.38 0.66
N LEU A 53 4.63 8.61 1.75
CA LEU A 53 5.81 7.89 2.23
C LEU A 53 6.12 6.68 1.34
N PRO A 54 7.41 6.32 1.15
CA PRO A 54 7.78 5.15 0.36
C PRO A 54 7.05 3.89 0.83
N MET A 55 6.51 3.14 -0.12
CA MET A 55 5.92 1.83 0.13
C MET A 55 6.96 0.88 0.75
N GLU A 56 6.54 -0.08 1.55
CA GLU A 56 7.47 -1.09 2.08
C GLU A 56 8.16 -1.89 0.96
N PRO A 57 9.42 -2.30 1.13
CA PRO A 57 10.14 -3.05 0.11
C PRO A 57 9.40 -4.32 -0.32
N MET A 58 8.79 -5.03 0.64
CA MET A 58 8.04 -6.26 0.34
C MET A 58 6.78 -5.98 -0.47
N ALA A 59 6.10 -4.87 -0.24
CA ALA A 59 4.92 -4.50 -1.01
C ALA A 59 5.29 -4.08 -2.44
N VAL A 60 6.42 -3.38 -2.64
CA VAL A 60 6.97 -3.09 -3.98
C VAL A 60 7.24 -4.41 -4.74
N LEU A 61 7.89 -5.37 -4.09
CA LEU A 61 8.17 -6.68 -4.69
C LEU A 61 6.89 -7.47 -4.99
N ARG A 62 5.95 -7.53 -4.04
CA ARG A 62 4.66 -8.20 -4.23
C ARG A 62 3.90 -7.60 -5.42
N ASN A 63 3.88 -6.28 -5.54
CA ASN A 63 3.21 -5.60 -6.66
C ASN A 63 3.77 -6.01 -8.02
N ALA A 64 5.09 -6.19 -8.12
CA ALA A 64 5.74 -6.63 -9.34
C ALA A 64 5.44 -8.10 -9.72
N LEU A 65 4.97 -8.92 -8.78
CA LEU A 65 4.58 -10.32 -9.03
C LEU A 65 3.17 -10.47 -9.65
N GLY A 66 2.40 -9.39 -9.74
CA GLY A 66 1.07 -9.41 -10.35
C GLY A 66 -0.07 -9.84 -9.41
N THR A 67 -1.28 -9.85 -9.96
CA THR A 67 -2.54 -10.03 -9.22
C THR A 67 -2.66 -11.40 -8.56
N ASP A 68 -2.06 -12.44 -9.14
CA ASP A 68 -2.08 -13.80 -8.58
C ASP A 68 -1.31 -13.89 -7.25
N ALA A 69 -0.31 -13.03 -7.06
CA ALA A 69 0.42 -12.89 -5.79
C ALA A 69 -0.19 -11.83 -4.85
N GLY A 70 -1.37 -11.29 -5.18
CA GLY A 70 -1.98 -10.17 -4.48
C GLY A 70 -1.26 -8.83 -4.69
N GLY A 71 -0.55 -8.69 -5.81
CA GLY A 71 0.10 -7.46 -6.24
C GLY A 71 -0.70 -6.72 -7.31
N SER A 72 -0.39 -5.44 -7.52
CA SER A 72 -1.06 -4.65 -8.56
C SER A 72 -0.63 -4.96 -10.00
N GLY A 73 0.49 -5.67 -10.20
CA GLY A 73 1.09 -5.92 -11.52
C GLY A 73 1.94 -4.75 -12.05
N VAL A 74 2.15 -3.71 -11.25
CA VAL A 74 3.06 -2.62 -11.60
C VAL A 74 4.50 -3.15 -11.62
N ALA A 75 5.19 -2.96 -12.75
CA ALA A 75 6.57 -3.39 -12.94
C ALA A 75 7.50 -2.80 -11.86
N LEU A 76 8.50 -3.59 -11.46
CA LEU A 76 9.49 -3.16 -10.48
C LEU A 76 10.29 -1.96 -10.98
N ASP A 77 10.14 -0.83 -10.29
CA ASP A 77 10.98 0.34 -10.43
C ASP A 77 12.13 0.26 -9.41
N LYS A 78 13.36 0.12 -9.92
CA LYS A 78 14.57 -0.07 -9.09
C LYS A 78 14.85 1.15 -8.21
N ASP A 79 14.65 2.36 -8.72
CA ASP A 79 14.97 3.58 -7.97
C ASP A 79 13.95 3.78 -6.85
N LYS A 80 12.67 3.52 -7.11
CA LYS A 80 11.64 3.51 -6.06
C LYS A 80 11.89 2.43 -5.02
N TYR A 81 12.31 1.23 -5.44
CA TYR A 81 12.65 0.15 -4.52
C TYR A 81 13.81 0.54 -3.60
N LEU A 82 14.88 1.13 -4.13
CA LEU A 82 16.03 1.58 -3.34
C LEU A 82 15.66 2.69 -2.35
N LYS A 83 14.85 3.68 -2.77
CA LYS A 83 14.31 4.71 -1.86
C LYS A 83 13.45 4.11 -0.74
N SER A 84 12.68 3.09 -1.07
CA SER A 84 11.92 2.31 -0.09
C SER A 84 12.85 1.63 0.91
N VAL A 85 13.90 0.94 0.45
CA VAL A 85 14.88 0.29 1.33
C VAL A 85 15.59 1.30 2.24
N GLU A 86 16.03 2.42 1.69
CA GLU A 86 16.68 3.50 2.45
C GLU A 86 15.78 3.97 3.60
N TYR A 87 14.53 4.31 3.29
CA TYR A 87 13.56 4.74 4.30
C TYR A 87 13.30 3.64 5.35
N TRP A 88 12.92 2.44 4.92
CA TRP A 88 12.52 1.36 5.83
C TRP A 88 13.68 0.70 6.59
N SER A 89 14.94 0.98 6.22
CA SER A 89 16.11 0.56 7.03
C SER A 89 16.20 1.28 8.39
N GLN A 90 15.52 2.43 8.52
CA GLN A 90 15.52 3.27 9.73
C GLN A 90 14.13 3.42 10.37
N HIS A 91 13.10 2.83 9.77
CA HIS A 91 11.71 2.97 10.21
C HIS A 91 11.06 1.59 10.37
N ALA A 92 10.14 1.48 11.32
CA ALA A 92 9.37 0.27 11.56
C ALA A 92 7.92 0.62 11.90
N HIS A 93 7.01 -0.30 11.60
CA HIS A 93 5.62 -0.16 12.02
C HIS A 93 5.47 -0.30 13.53
N ILE A 94 4.55 0.50 14.07
CA ILE A 94 4.10 0.35 15.44
C ILE A 94 2.94 -0.64 15.43
N LYS A 95 3.10 -1.75 16.16
CA LYS A 95 2.04 -2.72 16.38
C LYS A 95 1.43 -2.48 17.76
N TYR A 96 0.16 -2.12 17.79
CA TYR A 96 -0.62 -2.13 19.02
C TYR A 96 -1.06 -3.57 19.31
N HIS A 97 -0.82 -4.02 20.54
CA HIS A 97 -1.28 -5.31 21.06
C HIS A 97 -2.49 -5.10 21.97
#